data_AF-A0A7W1HYU6-F1
#
_entry.id   AF-A0A7W1HYU6-F1
#
_cell.length_a   1.000
_cell.length_b   1.000
_cell.length_c   1.000
_cell.angle_alpha   90.00
_cell.angle_beta   90.00
_cell.angle_gamma   90.00
#
_symmetry.space_group_name_H-M   'P 1'
#
loop_
_entity.id
_entity.type
_entity.pdbx_description
1 polymer ?
#
loop_
_entity_poly.entity_id
_entity_poly.type
_entity_poly.pdbx_seq_one_letter_code
_entity_poly.pdbx_strand_id
1 'polypeptide(L)'
;PKGTEPPRHVHSREDETFYLLEGEITFYIGDETYKATPGMFVSAPRGVPHSYTFETDVIRMLVLVAPGGFEEFFRPPQSSEPAQAMEPPPPSEAPPDIPAIVAALEQHGVEVVGPPGPPVPG
;
A
#
# COMPACT_ATOMS: atom_id res chain seq x y z
N PRO A 1 4.82 -3.55 -12.15
CA PRO A 1 5.65 -4.75 -12.37
C PRO A 1 5.39 -5.79 -11.29
N LYS A 2 5.60 -7.07 -11.62
CA LYS A 2 5.54 -8.15 -10.64
C LYS A 2 6.49 -7.84 -9.48
N GLY A 3 6.05 -7.99 -8.24
CA GLY A 3 6.88 -7.63 -7.10
C GLY A 3 6.12 -7.44 -5.80
N THR A 4 6.86 -7.02 -4.78
CA THR A 4 6.41 -6.94 -3.41
C THR A 4 6.46 -5.49 -2.93
N GLU A 5 5.30 -4.85 -2.92
CA GLU A 5 5.08 -3.51 -2.41
C GLU A 5 3.59 -3.45 -2.06
N PRO A 6 3.20 -2.87 -0.90
CA PRO A 6 4.00 -2.12 0.08
C PRO A 6 4.75 -3.02 1.09
N PRO A 7 5.63 -2.43 1.92
CA PRO A 7 6.09 -3.05 3.17
C PRO A 7 4.92 -3.50 4.03
N ARG A 8 5.17 -4.46 4.94
CA ARG A 8 4.15 -4.87 5.89
C ARG A 8 3.90 -3.74 6.88
N HIS A 9 2.67 -3.27 6.95
CA HIS A 9 2.29 -2.12 7.76
C HIS A 9 0.93 -2.32 8.42
N VAL A 10 0.63 -1.48 9.40
CA VAL A 10 -0.64 -1.48 10.12
C VAL A 10 -1.20 -0.07 10.21
N HIS A 11 -2.45 0.08 9.81
CA HIS A 11 -3.24 1.30 10.02
C HIS A 11 -3.86 1.27 11.41
N SER A 12 -3.63 2.30 12.22
CA SER A 12 -4.25 2.44 13.55
C SER A 12 -5.64 3.09 13.50
N ARG A 13 -5.96 3.78 12.40
CA ARG A 13 -7.13 4.64 12.26
C ARG A 13 -8.10 4.16 11.17
N GLU A 14 -7.57 3.67 10.06
CA GLU A 14 -8.34 3.32 8.87
C GLU A 14 -8.39 1.81 8.65
N ASP A 15 -9.52 1.36 8.09
CA ASP A 15 -9.61 0.11 7.36
C ASP A 15 -9.18 0.39 5.92
N GLU A 16 -8.36 -0.49 5.34
CA GLU A 16 -7.98 -0.43 3.93
C GLU A 16 -8.68 -1.56 3.16
N THR A 17 -9.08 -1.27 1.94
CA THR A 17 -9.93 -2.15 1.16
C THR A 17 -9.58 -2.07 -0.32
N PHE A 18 -9.52 -3.23 -0.96
CA PHE A 18 -9.06 -3.39 -2.32
C PHE A 18 -10.14 -4.04 -3.17
N TYR A 19 -10.46 -3.42 -4.31
CA TYR A 19 -11.31 -4.03 -5.35
C TYR A 19 -10.50 -4.19 -6.63
N LEU A 20 -10.30 -5.44 -7.06
CA LEU A 20 -9.39 -5.75 -8.15
C LEU A 20 -10.11 -5.65 -9.51
N LEU A 21 -9.51 -4.90 -10.44
CA LEU A 21 -10.03 -4.65 -11.79
C LEU A 21 -9.23 -5.40 -12.87
N GLU A 22 -7.93 -5.59 -12.65
CA GLU A 22 -7.03 -6.26 -13.59
C GLU A 22 -5.85 -6.89 -12.84
N GLY A 23 -5.41 -8.06 -13.31
CA GLY A 23 -4.26 -8.80 -12.78
C GLY A 23 -4.58 -9.68 -11.57
N GLU A 24 -3.53 -10.19 -10.90
CA GLU A 24 -3.64 -11.06 -9.72
C GLU A 24 -2.76 -10.53 -8.58
N ILE A 25 -3.30 -10.53 -7.36
CA ILE A 25 -2.60 -10.10 -6.15
C ILE A 25 -2.72 -11.19 -5.09
N THR A 26 -1.61 -11.50 -4.42
CA THR A 26 -1.61 -12.26 -3.16
C THR A 26 -1.55 -11.27 -1.99
N PHE A 27 -2.61 -11.21 -1.18
CA PHE A 27 -2.70 -10.41 0.04
C PHE A 27 -2.32 -11.24 1.27
N TYR A 28 -1.64 -10.61 2.23
CA TYR A 28 -1.31 -11.19 3.53
C TYR A 28 -1.92 -10.29 4.60
N ILE A 29 -2.99 -10.73 5.25
CA ILE A 29 -3.76 -9.94 6.23
C ILE A 29 -3.71 -10.66 7.58
N GLY A 30 -2.99 -10.09 8.55
CA GLY A 30 -2.66 -10.80 9.78
C GLY A 30 -1.93 -12.11 9.44
N ASP A 31 -2.48 -13.23 9.89
CA ASP A 31 -1.93 -14.56 9.64
C ASP A 31 -2.55 -15.25 8.41
N GLU A 32 -3.50 -14.59 7.75
CA GLU A 32 -4.23 -15.16 6.62
C GLU A 32 -3.64 -14.71 5.27
N THR A 33 -3.77 -15.57 4.27
CA THR A 33 -3.31 -15.31 2.90
C THR A 33 -4.48 -15.46 1.93
N TYR A 34 -4.69 -14.47 1.07
CA TYR A 34 -5.77 -14.45 0.09
C TYR A 34 -5.21 -14.20 -1.30
N LYS A 35 -5.66 -14.98 -2.29
CA LYS A 35 -5.45 -14.66 -3.70
C LYS A 35 -6.66 -13.92 -4.23
N ALA A 36 -6.44 -12.78 -4.86
CA ALA A 36 -7.47 -11.96 -5.46
C ALA A 36 -7.28 -11.88 -6.97
N THR A 37 -8.39 -12.02 -7.69
CA THR A 37 -8.49 -11.84 -9.15
C THR A 37 -9.59 -10.80 -9.46
N PRO A 38 -9.75 -10.34 -10.71
CA PRO A 38 -10.67 -9.25 -11.01
C PRO A 38 -12.11 -9.53 -10.58
N GLY A 39 -12.76 -8.53 -9.98
CA GLY A 39 -14.10 -8.64 -9.39
C GLY A 39 -14.10 -9.06 -7.92
N MET A 40 -12.96 -9.43 -7.35
CA MET A 40 -12.83 -9.75 -5.92
C MET A 40 -12.59 -8.49 -5.08
N PHE A 41 -13.02 -8.58 -3.83
CA PHE A 41 -12.83 -7.58 -2.79
C PHE A 41 -12.04 -8.18 -1.64
N VAL A 42 -11.01 -7.47 -1.17
CA VAL A 42 -10.21 -7.85 0.01
C VAL A 42 -10.21 -6.68 0.98
N SER A 43 -10.44 -6.95 2.25
CA SER A 43 -10.44 -5.95 3.31
C SER A 43 -9.32 -6.24 4.30
N ALA A 44 -8.55 -5.21 4.63
CA ALA A 44 -7.53 -5.18 5.65
C ALA A 44 -8.03 -4.30 6.81
N PRO A 45 -8.59 -4.89 7.88
CA PRO A 45 -9.12 -4.12 8.99
C PRO A 45 -8.03 -3.33 9.72
N ARG A 46 -8.39 -2.19 10.31
CA ARG A 46 -7.52 -1.41 11.19
C ARG A 46 -6.95 -2.29 12.30
N GLY A 47 -5.71 -2.03 12.68
CA GLY A 47 -4.99 -2.78 13.71
C GLY A 47 -4.52 -4.16 13.25
N VAL A 48 -4.81 -4.58 12.01
CA VAL A 48 -4.33 -5.84 11.44
C VAL A 48 -3.19 -5.56 10.47
N PRO A 49 -1.96 -6.04 10.74
CA PRO A 49 -0.84 -5.88 9.82
C PRO A 49 -1.11 -6.52 8.45
N HIS A 50 -0.77 -5.81 7.38
CA HIS A 50 -0.97 -6.30 6.03
C HIS A 50 0.11 -5.87 5.03
N SER A 51 0.20 -6.65 3.96
CA SER A 51 1.08 -6.47 2.79
C SER A 51 0.49 -7.22 1.59
N TYR A 52 1.02 -7.01 0.39
CA TYR A 52 0.65 -7.81 -0.77
C TYR A 52 1.79 -7.96 -1.78
N THR A 53 1.64 -8.96 -2.65
CA THR A 53 2.52 -9.26 -3.78
C THR A 53 1.71 -9.21 -5.07
N PHE A 54 2.17 -8.43 -6.03
CA PHE A 54 1.64 -8.47 -7.39
C PHE A 54 2.13 -9.74 -8.09
N GLU A 55 1.21 -10.53 -8.63
CA GLU A 55 1.53 -11.76 -9.34
C GLU A 55 1.68 -11.56 -10.84
N THR A 56 1.15 -10.45 -11.36
CA THR A 56 1.21 -10.01 -12.76
C THR A 56 1.91 -8.65 -12.88
N ASP A 57 2.43 -8.33 -14.07
CA ASP A 57 3.14 -7.07 -14.30
C ASP A 57 2.24 -5.84 -14.31
N VAL A 58 0.98 -6.04 -14.72
CA VAL A 58 -0.07 -5.03 -14.75
C VAL A 58 -1.11 -5.38 -13.69
N ILE A 59 -1.45 -4.38 -12.87
CA ILE A 59 -2.48 -4.42 -11.85
C ILE A 59 -3.33 -3.17 -12.01
N ARG A 60 -4.64 -3.33 -11.91
CA ARG A 60 -5.56 -2.20 -11.69
C ARG A 60 -6.46 -2.55 -10.53
N MET A 61 -6.57 -1.64 -9.58
CA MET A 61 -7.41 -1.80 -8.40
C MET A 61 -7.97 -0.46 -7.97
N LEU A 62 -9.08 -0.51 -7.25
CA LEU A 62 -9.53 0.59 -6.41
C LEU A 62 -9.06 0.31 -4.99
N VAL A 63 -8.46 1.32 -4.37
CA VAL A 63 -8.09 1.29 -2.96
C VAL A 63 -8.99 2.27 -2.23
N LEU A 64 -9.66 1.80 -1.19
CA LEU A 64 -10.51 2.58 -0.32
C LEU A 64 -9.90 2.56 1.08
N VAL A 65 -9.58 3.73 1.59
CA VAL A 65 -9.06 3.93 2.94
C VAL A 65 -10.11 4.71 3.72
N ALA A 66 -10.66 4.12 4.78
CA ALA A 66 -11.77 4.69 5.51
C ALA A 66 -11.64 4.46 7.03
N PRO A 67 -11.98 5.43 7.90
CA PRO A 67 -12.44 6.79 7.61
C PRO A 67 -11.39 7.66 6.89
N GLY A 68 -11.80 8.83 6.38
CA GLY A 68 -10.87 9.78 5.76
C GLY A 68 -9.88 10.39 6.76
N GLY A 69 -8.81 10.97 6.23
CA GLY A 69 -7.72 11.61 6.95
C GLY A 69 -6.34 11.17 6.44
N PHE A 70 -6.20 9.91 6.01
CA PHE A 70 -4.94 9.39 5.50
C PHE A 70 -4.49 10.05 4.19
N GLU A 71 -5.42 10.63 3.41
CA GLU A 71 -5.09 11.39 2.21
C GLU A 71 -4.14 12.57 2.46
N GLU A 72 -4.07 13.08 3.69
CA GLU A 72 -3.13 14.14 4.08
C GLU A 72 -1.67 13.70 3.95
N PHE A 73 -1.37 12.40 4.12
CA PHE A 73 -0.03 11.86 3.88
C PHE A 73 0.44 12.16 2.46
N PHE A 74 -0.46 12.03 1.46
CA PHE A 74 -0.19 12.25 0.04
C PHE A 74 -0.18 13.73 -0.36
N ARG A 75 -0.46 14.68 0.55
CA ARG A 75 -0.48 16.09 0.17
C ARG A 75 0.92 16.65 0.00
N PRO A 76 1.15 17.53 -1.00
CA PRO A 76 2.38 18.31 -1.06
C PRO A 76 2.53 19.22 0.17
N PRO A 77 3.77 19.42 0.67
CA PRO A 77 5.03 18.89 0.18
C PRO A 77 5.43 17.55 0.82
N GLN A 78 4.51 16.85 1.50
CA GLN A 78 4.85 15.74 2.38
C GLN A 78 5.34 14.49 1.63
N SER A 79 4.54 13.95 0.71
CA SER A 79 4.93 12.75 -0.05
C SER A 79 4.57 12.81 -1.54
N SER A 80 4.18 13.97 -2.05
CA SER A 80 3.83 14.14 -3.46
C SER A 80 4.16 15.53 -3.97
N GLU A 81 4.32 15.63 -5.29
CA GLU A 81 4.46 16.86 -6.04
C GLU A 81 3.33 16.97 -7.07
N PRO A 82 2.82 18.19 -7.37
CA PRO A 82 1.79 18.35 -8.39
C PRO A 82 2.27 17.87 -9.77
N ALA A 83 1.51 16.96 -10.38
CA ALA A 83 1.75 16.53 -11.75
C ALA A 83 1.67 17.72 -12.72
N GLN A 84 2.63 17.79 -13.65
CA GLN A 84 2.71 18.87 -14.66
C GLN A 84 2.01 18.49 -15.98
N ALA A 85 1.71 17.20 -16.18
CA ALA A 85 1.06 16.65 -17.36
C ALA A 85 0.28 15.37 -16.99
N MET A 86 -0.61 14.92 -17.87
CA MET A 86 -1.38 13.66 -17.73
C MET A 86 -0.55 12.42 -18.13
N GLU A 87 0.71 12.40 -17.72
CA GLU A 87 1.68 11.35 -18.02
C GLU A 87 2.47 11.05 -16.74
N PRO A 88 2.88 9.80 -16.48
CA PRO A 88 3.76 9.49 -15.37
C PRO A 88 5.06 10.28 -15.47
N PRO A 89 5.59 10.83 -14.36
CA PRO A 89 6.91 11.44 -14.38
C PRO A 89 7.98 10.38 -14.74
N PRO A 90 9.14 10.80 -15.29
CA PRO A 90 10.28 9.90 -15.38
C PRO A 90 10.65 9.38 -13.98
N PRO A 91 11.25 8.18 -13.87
CA PRO A 91 11.72 7.66 -12.59
C PRO A 91 12.66 8.65 -11.90
N SER A 92 12.56 8.75 -10.57
CA SER A 92 13.47 9.58 -9.77
C SER A 92 14.92 9.11 -9.94
N GLU A 93 15.84 10.07 -10.12
CA GLU A 93 17.29 9.78 -10.16
C GLU A 93 17.87 9.51 -8.76
N ALA A 94 17.24 10.05 -7.71
CA ALA A 94 17.63 9.85 -6.33
C ALA A 94 16.80 8.72 -5.68
N PRO A 95 17.42 7.88 -4.83
CA PRO A 95 16.67 6.91 -4.04
C PRO A 95 15.72 7.63 -3.07
N PRO A 96 14.58 7.03 -2.74
CA PRO A 96 13.66 7.59 -1.76
C PRO A 96 14.30 7.65 -0.36
N ASP A 97 14.01 8.72 0.38
CA ASP A 97 14.37 8.84 1.80
C ASP A 97 13.42 7.97 2.64
N ILE A 98 13.76 6.67 2.73
CA ILE A 98 12.96 5.69 3.47
C ILE A 98 12.72 6.11 4.93
N PRO A 99 13.72 6.56 5.71
CA PRO A 99 13.49 7.09 7.06
C PRO A 99 12.46 8.22 7.12
N ALA A 100 12.52 9.18 6.20
CA ALA A 100 11.55 10.28 6.17
C ALA A 100 10.14 9.79 5.82
N ILE A 101 10.01 8.84 4.88
CA ILE A 101 8.72 8.24 4.51
C ILE A 101 8.11 7.50 5.70
N VAL A 102 8.88 6.67 6.40
CA VAL A 102 8.41 5.94 7.60
C VAL A 102 7.96 6.92 8.68
N ALA A 103 8.76 7.95 8.98
CA ALA A 103 8.40 8.96 9.96
C ALA A 103 7.12 9.73 9.58
N ALA A 104 6.90 9.99 8.28
CA ALA A 104 5.67 10.60 7.79
C ALA A 104 4.46 9.66 7.92
N LEU A 105 4.60 8.38 7.59
CA LEU A 105 3.55 7.36 7.76
C LEU A 105 3.10 7.26 9.23
N GLU A 106 4.06 7.24 10.17
CA GLU A 106 3.77 7.16 11.61
C GLU A 106 2.93 8.33 12.12
N GLN A 107 3.20 9.56 11.66
CA GLN A 107 2.41 10.75 12.00
C GLN A 107 0.94 10.62 11.56
N HIS A 108 0.71 9.87 10.49
CA HIS A 108 -0.60 9.57 9.92
C HIS A 108 -1.22 8.28 10.44
N GLY A 109 -0.60 7.64 11.44
CA GLY A 109 -1.15 6.46 12.10
C GLY A 109 -0.87 5.15 11.38
N VAL A 110 0.14 5.11 10.49
CA VAL A 110 0.61 3.91 9.82
C VAL A 110 1.99 3.53 10.35
N GLU A 111 2.11 2.32 10.90
CA GLU A 111 3.38 1.77 11.38
C GLU A 111 3.89 0.70 10.42
N VAL A 112 5.15 0.81 10.00
CA VAL A 112 5.83 -0.23 9.20
C VAL A 112 6.39 -1.28 10.15
N VAL A 113 5.86 -2.50 10.06
CA VAL A 113 6.14 -3.59 11.01
C VAL A 113 6.96 -4.73 10.41
N GLY A 114 7.34 -4.65 9.13
CA GLY A 114 8.19 -5.65 8.51
C GLY A 114 8.39 -5.49 7.00
N PRO A 115 9.17 -6.41 6.39
CA PRO A 115 9.36 -6.42 4.95
C PRO A 115 8.05 -6.77 4.22
N PRO A 116 7.95 -6.45 2.91
CA PRO A 116 6.88 -6.94 2.05
C PRO A 116 6.79 -8.48 2.02
N GLY A 117 5.61 -9.00 1.65
CA GLY A 117 5.38 -10.43 1.49
C GLY A 117 4.75 -11.11 2.73
N PRO A 118 4.82 -12.45 2.83
CA PRO A 118 4.15 -13.20 3.89
C PRO A 118 4.71 -12.84 5.28
N PRO A 119 3.95 -13.11 6.37
CA PRO A 119 4.47 -12.98 7.73
C PRO A 119 5.78 -13.76 7.86
N VAL A 120 6.80 -13.15 8.46
CA VAL A 120 8.03 -13.87 8.80
C VAL A 120 7.69 -14.80 9.98
N PRO A 121 7.92 -16.12 9.89
CA PRO A 121 7.75 -17.01 11.03
C PRO A 121 8.66 -16.55 12.18
N GLY A 122 8.08 -16.45 13.39
CA GLY A 122 8.83 -16.17 14.61
C GLY A 122 9.67 -17.34 15.10
#